data_AF-A0A5D2YUD5-F1
#
_entry.id   AF-A0A5D2YUD5-F1
#
_cell.length_a   1.000
_cell.length_b   1.000
_cell.length_c   1.000
_cell.angle_alpha   90.00
_cell.angle_beta   90.00
_cell.angle_gamma   90.00
#
_symmetry.space_group_name_H-M   'P 1'
#
loop_
_entity.id
_entity.type
_entity.pdbx_description
1 polymer ?
#
loop_
_entity_poly.entity_id
_entity_poly.type
_entity_poly.pdbx_seq_one_letter_code
_entity_poly.pdbx_strand_id
1 'polypeptide(L)'
;MSATNASNGSRIETYEDFVKVHDLLLAASGLPQSLHFKLFQKLTSKTFDGGAHFQIEPCEEGRQRRLLLTSETMAKDSNVFLIDHAWTFRLPDAYKLLQEVPGLVQRMAALMCVDVEDDGGSEQAAEKTGDGFVRWLELEELGLDDATFLSLNLSTKFPDLLALSLCGNKLENQEKLVEEVTKFKNLKALWLNNNPVLEKSDCGMEDTILQGCPKLEIYNSRFTHNFGVWALGFCADVYGKDNPASSHQGNVPLQSVTSLDLSNRGIHNLINKAFSPFEMPNLSYLNIRGNLIEENSVSDLFGLLKAFYCLQSLEVDIPGPLGDSAVEILESLPTLSSLNGVDASKILESEKHIVDSMLQLRLPEWTAEEPLADRVLNAMWLYLMTYRLADEEKLDENPVCKCYRPFCPRPIGPLP
;
A
#
# COMPACT_ATOMS: atom_id res chain seq x y z
N MET A 1 -16.28 56.10 0.96
CA MET A 1 -15.19 56.86 1.61
C MET A 1 -14.95 56.29 2.98
N SER A 2 -13.74 56.00 3.46
CA SER A 2 -12.49 55.56 2.86
C SER A 2 -11.73 54.88 4.00
N ALA A 3 -10.85 53.95 3.63
CA ALA A 3 -9.97 53.18 4.48
C ALA A 3 -9.22 53.97 5.55
N THR A 4 -8.86 53.27 6.63
CA THR A 4 -7.45 53.26 7.10
C THR A 4 -7.12 51.93 7.77
N ASN A 5 -6.47 51.05 7.01
CA ASN A 5 -5.48 50.10 7.53
C ASN A 5 -4.39 50.89 8.25
N ALA A 6 -4.06 50.48 9.46
CA ALA A 6 -2.80 50.87 10.11
C ALA A 6 -2.06 49.60 10.55
N SER A 7 -1.32 49.03 9.58
CA SER A 7 -0.20 48.15 9.84
C SER A 7 0.93 48.97 10.48
N ASN A 8 1.16 48.82 11.77
CA ASN A 8 2.43 49.17 12.39
C ASN A 8 3.14 47.86 12.73
N GLY A 9 4.07 47.44 11.88
CA GLY A 9 5.02 46.38 12.20
C GLY A 9 5.99 46.89 13.27
N SER A 10 5.65 46.71 14.54
CA SER A 10 6.64 46.83 15.61
C SER A 10 7.64 45.69 15.43
N ARG A 11 8.91 46.03 15.16
CA ARG A 11 9.99 45.04 15.22
C ARG A 11 9.97 44.43 16.61
N ILE A 12 10.00 43.11 16.66
CA ILE A 12 10.11 42.36 17.90
C ILE A 12 11.56 42.47 18.34
N GLU A 13 11.83 43.34 19.31
CA GLU A 13 13.19 43.62 19.80
C GLU A 13 13.44 43.00 21.17
N THR A 14 12.38 42.81 21.97
CA THR A 14 12.46 42.24 23.31
C THR A 14 11.76 40.87 23.40
N TYR A 15 12.11 40.10 24.43
CA TYR A 15 11.45 38.83 24.71
C TYR A 15 9.98 39.03 25.07
N GLU A 16 9.66 40.10 25.79
CA GLU A 16 8.29 40.47 26.18
C GLU A 16 7.42 40.75 24.94
N ASP A 17 7.96 41.46 23.94
CA ASP A 17 7.28 41.68 22.66
C ASP A 17 7.07 40.36 21.91
N PHE A 18 8.08 39.47 21.93
CA PHE A 18 8.02 38.17 21.27
C PHE A 18 6.91 37.30 21.84
N VAL A 19 6.85 37.18 23.17
CA VAL A 19 5.79 36.43 23.86
C VAL A 19 4.44 37.06 23.58
N LYS A 20 4.31 38.39 23.67
CA LYS A 20 3.03 39.06 23.44
C LYS A 20 2.49 38.88 22.03
N VAL A 21 3.35 38.91 21.01
CA VAL A 21 2.95 38.74 19.60
C VAL A 21 2.63 37.27 19.29
N HIS A 22 3.37 36.33 19.87
CA HIS A 22 3.27 34.91 19.53
C HIS A 22 2.60 34.06 20.60
N ASP A 23 1.98 34.64 21.62
CA ASP A 23 1.45 33.95 22.81
C ASP A 23 0.55 32.77 22.42
N LEU A 24 -0.39 33.02 21.49
CA LEU A 24 -1.30 32.01 20.98
C LEU A 24 -0.56 30.85 20.29
N LEU A 25 0.47 31.16 19.49
CA LEU A 25 1.26 30.18 18.76
C LEU A 25 2.17 29.37 19.71
N LEU A 26 2.77 30.04 20.70
CA LEU A 26 3.60 29.39 21.72
C LEU A 26 2.75 28.43 22.57
N ALA A 27 1.55 28.85 22.99
CA ALA A 27 0.61 28.00 23.70
C ALA A 27 0.14 26.81 22.84
N ALA A 28 -0.24 27.06 21.59
CA ALA A 28 -0.69 26.01 20.66
C ALA A 28 0.43 25.01 20.28
N SER A 29 1.69 25.47 20.24
CA SER A 29 2.85 24.62 19.90
C SER A 29 3.16 23.55 20.97
N GLY A 30 2.66 23.74 22.19
CA GLY A 30 2.99 22.89 23.32
C GLY A 30 4.46 22.96 23.77
N LEU A 31 5.21 24.00 23.35
CA LEU A 31 6.58 24.27 23.77
C LEU A 31 6.58 24.74 25.24
N PRO A 32 7.35 24.09 26.13
CA PRO A 32 7.49 24.51 27.52
C PRO A 32 7.93 25.97 27.64
N GLN A 33 7.32 26.70 28.58
CA GLN A 33 7.61 28.12 28.80
C GLN A 33 9.09 28.38 29.14
N SER A 34 9.76 27.42 29.77
CA SER A 34 11.20 27.46 30.05
C SER A 34 12.08 27.58 28.78
N LEU A 35 11.57 27.16 27.62
CA LEU A 35 12.28 27.18 26.34
C LEU A 35 11.96 28.40 25.47
N HIS A 36 10.94 29.20 25.82
CA HIS A 36 10.50 30.34 25.01
C HIS A 36 11.61 31.38 24.81
N PHE A 37 12.35 31.69 25.88
CA PHE A 37 13.48 32.62 25.78
C PHE A 37 14.60 32.10 24.89
N LYS A 38 14.91 30.80 24.99
CA LYS A 38 15.92 30.14 24.15
C LYS A 38 15.49 30.13 22.68
N LEU A 39 14.20 29.92 22.40
CA LEU A 39 13.64 30.03 21.06
C LEU A 39 13.78 31.47 20.53
N PHE A 40 13.41 32.46 21.32
CA PHE A 40 13.54 33.88 20.95
C PHE A 40 15.00 34.23 20.60
N GLN A 41 15.96 33.82 21.43
CA GLN A 41 17.38 34.03 21.16
C GLN A 41 17.78 33.42 19.82
N LYS A 42 17.45 32.14 19.59
CA LYS A 42 17.82 31.43 18.35
C LYS A 42 17.18 32.03 17.11
N LEU A 43 15.92 32.48 17.19
CA LEU A 43 15.22 33.13 16.08
C LEU A 43 15.85 34.49 15.76
N THR A 44 16.19 35.26 16.79
CA THR A 44 16.82 36.57 16.65
C THR A 44 18.23 36.46 16.06
N SER A 45 19.01 35.48 16.51
CA SER A 45 20.38 35.23 16.03
C SER A 45 20.46 34.32 14.80
N LYS A 46 19.33 33.81 14.31
CA LYS A 46 19.25 32.77 13.25
C LYS A 46 20.20 31.60 13.49
N THR A 47 20.21 31.08 14.71
CA THR A 47 21.11 30.00 15.12
C THR A 47 20.51 28.63 14.81
N PHE A 48 21.11 27.93 13.84
CA PHE A 48 20.76 26.56 13.45
C PHE A 48 21.82 25.59 13.99
N ASP A 49 21.66 25.17 15.24
CA ASP A 49 22.61 24.32 15.97
C ASP A 49 22.20 22.84 16.00
N GLY A 50 21.16 22.45 15.26
CA GLY A 50 20.69 21.06 15.20
C GLY A 50 21.79 20.08 14.78
N GLY A 51 22.63 20.45 13.80
CA GLY A 51 23.72 19.59 13.32
C GLY A 51 24.83 19.32 14.34
N ALA A 52 24.90 20.07 15.45
CA ALA A 52 25.83 19.77 16.55
C ALA A 52 25.34 18.60 17.43
N HIS A 53 24.03 18.33 17.39
CA HIS A 53 23.37 17.32 18.23
C HIS A 53 22.79 16.16 17.44
N PHE A 54 22.53 16.35 16.14
CA PHE A 54 21.89 15.34 15.31
C PHE A 54 22.65 15.09 14.01
N GLN A 55 22.69 13.83 13.61
CA GLN A 55 23.23 13.38 12.34
C GLN A 55 22.17 12.58 11.59
N ILE A 56 22.19 12.64 10.26
CA ILE A 56 21.32 11.82 9.42
C ILE A 56 22.16 10.67 8.85
N GLU A 57 21.72 9.44 9.05
CA GLU A 57 22.33 8.25 8.45
C GLU A 57 21.35 7.55 7.50
N PRO A 58 21.83 6.98 6.38
CA PRO A 58 21.03 6.06 5.57
C PRO A 58 20.78 4.77 6.36
N CYS A 59 19.55 4.26 6.31
CA CYS A 59 19.16 2.95 6.84
C CYS A 59 18.32 2.21 5.80
N GLU A 60 18.00 0.92 6.04
CA GLU A 60 17.23 0.08 5.11
C GLU A 60 17.84 0.08 3.70
N GLU A 61 19.11 -0.31 3.59
CA GLU A 61 19.87 -0.33 2.32
C GLU A 61 19.92 1.02 1.57
N GLY A 62 19.73 2.12 2.30
CA GLY A 62 19.76 3.47 1.74
C GLY A 62 18.39 4.00 1.32
N ARG A 63 17.32 3.20 1.45
CA ARG A 63 15.94 3.58 1.09
C ARG A 63 15.28 4.51 2.11
N GLN A 64 15.88 4.66 3.29
CA GLN A 64 15.39 5.56 4.32
C GLN A 64 16.54 6.35 4.98
N ARG A 65 16.21 7.49 5.58
CA ARG A 65 17.11 8.29 6.40
C ARG A 65 16.61 8.33 7.84
N ARG A 66 17.49 8.02 8.79
CA ARG A 66 17.24 8.12 10.23
C ARG A 66 17.96 9.32 10.82
N LEU A 67 17.29 10.04 11.72
CA LEU A 67 17.91 11.08 12.55
C LEU A 67 18.46 10.44 13.83
N LEU A 68 19.76 10.59 14.08
CA LEU A 68 20.44 10.10 15.26
C LEU A 68 20.85 11.25 16.14
N LEU A 69 20.66 11.08 17.44
CA LEU A 69 21.28 11.94 18.44
C LEU A 69 22.76 11.57 18.56
N THR A 70 23.66 12.52 18.34
CA THR A 70 25.12 12.33 18.43
C THR A 70 25.66 12.44 19.85
N SER A 71 24.84 12.96 20.78
CA SER A 71 25.16 13.08 22.21
C SER A 71 24.70 11.85 22.99
N GLU A 72 25.42 11.47 24.05
CA GLU A 72 25.08 10.29 24.87
C GLU A 72 23.68 10.35 25.48
N THR A 73 23.24 11.55 25.91
CA THR A 73 21.88 11.76 26.45
C THR A 73 21.39 13.19 26.15
N MET A 74 20.08 13.37 26.07
CA MET A 74 19.43 14.69 26.03
C MET A 74 18.24 14.67 26.98
N ALA A 75 18.28 15.50 28.01
CA ALA A 75 17.21 15.59 29.00
C ALA A 75 15.93 16.16 28.36
N LYS A 76 14.77 15.75 28.89
CA LYS A 76 13.47 16.26 28.47
C LYS A 76 13.40 17.78 28.68
N ASP A 77 12.81 18.49 27.71
CA ASP A 77 12.57 19.94 27.74
C ASP A 77 13.86 20.78 27.96
N SER A 78 15.02 20.24 27.58
CA SER A 78 16.34 20.88 27.78
C SER A 78 16.78 21.79 26.63
N ASN A 79 16.22 21.60 25.43
CA ASN A 79 16.65 22.32 24.23
C ASN A 79 15.51 22.53 23.22
N VAL A 80 15.71 23.49 22.32
CA VAL A 80 14.84 23.83 21.19
C VAL A 80 15.72 24.07 19.98
N PHE A 81 15.39 23.48 18.83
CA PHE A 81 16.21 23.56 17.62
C PHE A 81 15.43 24.19 16.48
N LEU A 82 16.09 25.07 15.73
CA LEU A 82 15.52 25.62 14.51
C LEU A 82 15.85 24.69 13.34
N ILE A 83 14.86 24.44 12.50
CA ILE A 83 14.97 23.63 11.28
C ILE A 83 14.44 24.50 10.14
N ASP A 84 15.14 24.48 9.01
CA ASP A 84 14.68 25.16 7.81
C ASP A 84 13.89 24.20 6.91
N HIS A 85 12.97 24.75 6.13
CA HIS A 85 12.16 23.96 5.22
C HIS A 85 12.96 23.64 3.96
N ALA A 86 13.17 22.35 3.68
CA ALA A 86 13.80 21.92 2.43
C ALA A 86 12.97 22.33 1.19
N TRP A 87 11.65 22.35 1.33
CA TRP A 87 10.70 22.78 0.32
C TRP A 87 9.38 23.20 0.98
N THR A 88 8.82 24.34 0.58
CA THR A 88 7.50 24.84 1.05
C THR A 88 6.53 24.87 -0.13
N PHE A 89 5.36 24.28 0.05
CA PHE A 89 4.33 24.19 -1.00
C PHE A 89 2.93 24.03 -0.37
N ARG A 90 1.89 24.26 -1.17
CA ARG A 90 0.53 23.80 -0.88
C ARG A 90 0.32 22.46 -1.58
N LEU A 91 -0.44 21.56 -0.97
CA LEU A 91 -0.62 20.20 -1.49
C LEU A 91 -1.05 20.15 -2.98
N PRO A 92 -2.00 20.99 -3.46
CA PRO A 92 -2.39 20.98 -4.87
C PRO A 92 -1.26 21.41 -5.83
N ASP A 93 -0.32 22.23 -5.35
CA ASP A 93 0.77 22.77 -6.15
C ASP A 93 2.01 21.86 -6.14
N ALA A 94 2.05 20.85 -5.26
CA ALA A 94 3.23 20.01 -5.04
C ALA A 94 3.72 19.34 -6.33
N TYR A 95 2.82 18.66 -7.03
CA TYR A 95 3.13 17.96 -8.27
C TYR A 95 3.61 18.91 -9.36
N LYS A 96 2.87 20.00 -9.54
CA LYS A 96 3.18 21.03 -10.53
C LYS A 96 4.56 21.64 -10.29
N LEU A 97 4.90 21.94 -9.04
CA LEU A 97 6.20 22.49 -8.68
C LEU A 97 7.34 21.50 -8.95
N LEU A 98 7.15 20.20 -8.71
CA LEU A 98 8.16 19.17 -9.03
C LEU A 98 8.44 19.07 -10.52
N GLN A 99 7.42 19.29 -11.36
CA GLN A 99 7.57 19.30 -12.82
C GLN A 99 8.17 20.61 -13.35
N GLU A 100 7.73 21.75 -12.83
CA GLU A 100 8.03 23.06 -13.40
C GLU A 100 9.30 23.71 -12.83
N VAL A 101 9.68 23.40 -11.58
CA VAL A 101 10.85 24.04 -10.93
C VAL A 101 12.12 23.26 -11.29
N PRO A 102 13.06 23.87 -12.05
CA PRO A 102 14.25 23.17 -12.49
C PRO A 102 15.09 22.66 -11.31
N GLY A 103 15.47 21.38 -11.36
CA GLY A 103 16.32 20.74 -10.35
C GLY A 103 15.60 20.41 -9.03
N LEU A 104 14.34 20.77 -8.84
CA LEU A 104 13.62 20.49 -7.59
C LEU A 104 13.39 18.99 -7.42
N VAL A 105 12.89 18.31 -8.45
CA VAL A 105 12.61 16.88 -8.39
C VAL A 105 13.87 16.05 -8.12
N GLN A 106 15.02 16.40 -8.70
CA GLN A 106 16.28 15.71 -8.44
C GLN A 106 16.79 15.92 -7.01
N ARG A 107 16.66 17.15 -6.47
CA ARG A 107 17.01 17.43 -5.07
C ARG A 107 16.11 16.67 -4.11
N MET A 108 14.80 16.62 -4.40
CA MET A 108 13.84 15.90 -3.57
C MET A 108 14.03 14.39 -3.68
N ALA A 109 14.35 13.84 -4.86
CA ALA A 109 14.70 12.43 -5.04
C ALA A 109 15.91 12.04 -4.18
N ALA A 110 16.99 12.84 -4.22
CA ALA A 110 18.18 12.59 -3.38
C ALA A 110 17.88 12.67 -1.87
N LEU A 111 16.98 13.57 -1.46
CA LEU A 111 16.55 13.71 -0.07
C LEU A 111 15.65 12.56 0.38
N MET A 112 14.77 12.09 -0.50
CA MET A 112 13.80 11.02 -0.26
C MET A 112 14.34 9.61 -0.57
N CYS A 113 15.61 9.49 -0.96
CA CYS A 113 16.26 8.23 -1.32
C CYS A 113 15.64 7.51 -2.53
N VAL A 114 15.12 8.26 -3.50
CA VAL A 114 14.57 7.72 -4.76
C VAL A 114 15.69 7.62 -5.79
N ASP A 115 15.87 6.42 -6.38
CA ASP A 115 16.90 6.16 -7.37
C ASP A 115 16.63 6.93 -8.68
N VAL A 116 17.65 7.66 -9.14
CA VAL A 116 17.63 8.38 -10.41
C VAL A 116 18.47 7.57 -11.40
N GLU A 117 17.86 6.59 -12.07
CA GLU A 117 18.51 5.98 -13.23
C GLU A 117 18.58 7.00 -14.37
N ASP A 118 19.77 7.09 -14.99
CA ASP A 118 20.02 7.88 -16.20
C ASP A 118 19.27 7.21 -17.37
N ASP A 119 18.67 8.03 -18.23
CA ASP A 119 17.76 7.64 -19.32
C ASP A 119 18.41 6.63 -20.29
N GLY A 120 18.31 5.34 -19.95
CA GLY A 120 18.79 4.21 -20.73
C GLY A 120 17.60 3.41 -21.22
N GLY A 121 17.11 3.76 -22.41
CA GLY A 121 15.96 3.12 -23.04
C GLY A 121 16.01 1.59 -23.00
N SER A 122 15.00 1.00 -22.37
CA SER A 122 14.74 -0.44 -22.41
C SER A 122 13.80 -0.75 -23.57
N GLU A 123 14.40 -1.22 -24.66
CA GLU A 123 13.69 -1.85 -25.77
C GLU A 123 12.90 -3.06 -25.26
N GLN A 124 11.61 -3.09 -25.58
CA GLN A 124 10.74 -4.25 -25.37
C GLN A 124 11.26 -5.46 -26.17
N ALA A 125 11.76 -6.47 -25.47
CA ALA A 125 12.05 -7.78 -26.05
C ALA A 125 10.87 -8.72 -25.78
N ALA A 126 10.02 -8.90 -26.79
CA ALA A 126 9.01 -9.96 -26.80
C ALA A 126 9.68 -11.30 -27.16
N GLU A 127 9.95 -12.14 -26.17
CA GLU A 127 10.24 -13.56 -26.41
C GLU A 127 8.92 -14.33 -26.57
N LYS A 128 8.80 -15.04 -27.70
CA LYS A 128 7.71 -15.99 -27.95
C LYS A 128 8.10 -17.36 -27.42
N THR A 129 7.57 -17.74 -26.26
CA THR A 129 7.54 -19.14 -25.83
C THR A 129 6.36 -19.88 -26.45
N GLY A 130 6.65 -21.09 -26.92
CA GLY A 130 5.92 -21.79 -27.96
C GLY A 130 4.79 -22.71 -27.47
N ASP A 131 3.61 -22.50 -28.04
CA ASP A 131 2.63 -23.56 -28.38
C ASP A 131 1.79 -23.18 -29.62
N GLY A 132 2.10 -22.07 -30.32
CA GLY A 132 1.33 -21.58 -31.47
C GLY A 132 -0.07 -21.04 -31.15
N PHE A 133 -0.61 -21.30 -29.95
CA PHE A 133 -1.91 -20.80 -29.47
C PHE A 133 -1.73 -19.69 -28.43
N VAL A 134 -2.34 -18.53 -28.69
CA VAL A 134 -2.38 -17.41 -27.74
C VAL A 134 -3.42 -17.71 -26.66
N ARG A 135 -2.97 -17.95 -25.44
CA ARG A 135 -3.82 -18.25 -24.27
C ARG A 135 -3.93 -17.10 -23.27
N TRP A 136 -3.10 -16.08 -23.43
CA TRP A 136 -3.07 -14.86 -22.62
C TRP A 136 -3.03 -13.65 -23.55
N LEU A 137 -3.92 -12.69 -23.34
CA LEU A 137 -4.00 -11.49 -24.15
C LEU A 137 -4.19 -10.26 -23.26
N GLU A 138 -3.26 -9.31 -23.39
CA GLU A 138 -3.28 -8.01 -22.73
C GLU A 138 -3.58 -6.94 -23.78
N LEU A 139 -4.72 -6.29 -23.64
CA LEU A 139 -5.16 -5.18 -24.46
C LEU A 139 -5.43 -3.98 -23.55
N GLU A 140 -4.40 -3.55 -22.83
CA GLU A 140 -4.52 -2.53 -21.78
C GLU A 140 -4.22 -1.14 -22.31
N GLU A 141 -5.00 -0.14 -21.89
CA GLU A 141 -4.78 1.29 -22.20
C GLU A 141 -4.68 1.64 -23.70
N LEU A 142 -5.20 0.77 -24.57
CA LEU A 142 -5.17 0.95 -26.02
C LEU A 142 -6.24 1.93 -26.53
N GLY A 143 -7.10 2.43 -25.63
CA GLY A 143 -8.21 3.31 -25.98
C GLY A 143 -9.29 2.63 -26.81
N LEU A 144 -9.44 1.30 -26.68
CA LEU A 144 -10.44 0.52 -27.40
C LEU A 144 -11.86 0.96 -27.01
N ASP A 145 -12.67 1.31 -28.01
CA ASP A 145 -14.11 1.50 -27.86
C ASP A 145 -14.88 0.21 -28.17
N ASP A 146 -16.18 0.19 -27.89
CA ASP A 146 -17.02 -0.99 -28.09
C ASP A 146 -17.00 -1.51 -29.55
N ALA A 147 -16.93 -0.61 -30.52
CA ALA A 147 -16.91 -0.97 -31.94
C ALA A 147 -15.59 -1.64 -32.35
N THR A 148 -14.47 -1.08 -31.90
CA THR A 148 -13.13 -1.60 -32.15
C THR A 148 -12.97 -2.95 -31.47
N PHE A 149 -13.40 -3.10 -30.21
CA PHE A 149 -13.37 -4.36 -29.49
C PHE A 149 -14.13 -5.48 -30.22
N LEU A 150 -15.38 -5.21 -30.64
CA LEU A 150 -16.18 -6.17 -31.40
C LEU A 150 -15.55 -6.52 -32.76
N SER A 151 -14.89 -5.56 -33.43
CA SER A 151 -14.24 -5.80 -34.71
C SER A 151 -13.07 -6.78 -34.63
N LEU A 152 -12.43 -6.89 -33.45
CA LEU A 152 -11.30 -7.79 -33.24
C LEU A 152 -11.69 -9.27 -33.36
N ASN A 153 -12.96 -9.62 -33.09
CA ASN A 153 -13.49 -10.99 -33.14
C ASN A 153 -12.60 -11.98 -32.39
N LEU A 154 -12.24 -11.61 -31.15
CA LEU A 154 -11.22 -12.31 -30.37
C LEU A 154 -11.64 -13.75 -30.05
N SER A 155 -12.93 -14.01 -29.83
CA SER A 155 -13.44 -15.36 -29.54
C SER A 155 -13.22 -16.34 -30.69
N THR A 156 -13.22 -15.86 -31.93
CA THR A 156 -13.00 -16.69 -33.12
C THR A 156 -11.51 -16.85 -33.41
N LYS A 157 -10.70 -15.82 -33.15
CA LYS A 157 -9.25 -15.85 -33.36
C LYS A 157 -8.51 -16.65 -32.28
N PHE A 158 -8.98 -16.58 -31.04
CA PHE A 158 -8.35 -17.16 -29.86
C PHE A 158 -9.39 -17.95 -29.03
N PRO A 159 -9.93 -19.06 -29.56
CA PRO A 159 -10.96 -19.85 -28.86
C PRO A 159 -10.46 -20.50 -27.56
N ASP A 160 -9.14 -20.72 -27.45
CA ASP A 160 -8.47 -21.33 -26.30
C ASP A 160 -7.90 -20.29 -25.30
N LEU A 161 -8.35 -19.03 -25.41
CA LEU A 161 -7.94 -17.97 -24.51
C LEU A 161 -8.36 -18.28 -23.07
N LEU A 162 -7.39 -18.19 -22.15
CA LEU A 162 -7.57 -18.43 -20.72
C LEU A 162 -7.58 -17.13 -19.93
N ALA A 163 -6.82 -16.13 -20.36
CA ALA A 163 -6.70 -14.84 -19.69
C ALA A 163 -6.87 -13.69 -20.68
N LEU A 164 -7.76 -12.74 -20.35
CA LEU A 164 -8.01 -11.54 -21.15
C LEU A 164 -8.00 -10.31 -20.25
N SER A 165 -7.05 -9.41 -20.49
CA SER A 165 -7.05 -8.08 -19.88
C SER A 165 -7.48 -7.03 -20.89
N LEU A 166 -8.47 -6.23 -20.51
CA LEU A 166 -9.00 -5.07 -21.22
C LEU A 166 -8.94 -3.82 -20.34
N CYS A 167 -8.03 -3.80 -19.35
CA CYS A 167 -7.91 -2.73 -18.37
C CYS A 167 -7.68 -1.35 -19.04
N GLY A 168 -8.30 -0.29 -18.52
CA GLY A 168 -8.01 1.09 -18.94
C GLY A 168 -8.46 1.47 -20.35
N ASN A 169 -9.50 0.83 -20.90
CA ASN A 169 -10.05 1.15 -22.21
C ASN A 169 -11.30 2.05 -22.11
N LYS A 170 -11.96 2.28 -23.26
CA LYS A 170 -13.15 3.13 -23.41
C LYS A 170 -14.40 2.30 -23.69
N LEU A 171 -14.51 1.14 -23.06
CA LEU A 171 -15.67 0.27 -23.18
C LEU A 171 -16.83 0.87 -22.38
N GLU A 172 -17.99 1.05 -23.01
CA GLU A 172 -19.17 1.67 -22.37
C GLU A 172 -20.40 0.77 -22.40
N ASN A 173 -20.56 -0.05 -23.45
CA ASN A 173 -21.79 -0.81 -23.66
C ASN A 173 -21.73 -2.21 -23.01
N GLN A 174 -22.52 -2.38 -21.96
CA GLN A 174 -22.58 -3.61 -21.18
C GLN A 174 -23.07 -4.81 -22.00
N GLU A 175 -24.14 -4.65 -22.78
CA GLU A 175 -24.73 -5.78 -23.51
C GLU A 175 -23.76 -6.37 -24.52
N LYS A 176 -23.08 -5.51 -25.30
CA LYS A 176 -22.08 -5.92 -26.29
C LYS A 176 -20.87 -6.57 -25.66
N LEU A 177 -20.37 -6.01 -24.55
CA LEU A 177 -19.23 -6.56 -23.85
C LEU A 177 -19.54 -7.97 -23.31
N VAL A 178 -20.69 -8.12 -22.65
CA VAL A 178 -21.15 -9.42 -22.14
C VAL A 178 -21.37 -10.40 -23.28
N GLU A 179 -22.01 -10.00 -24.38
CA GLU A 179 -22.23 -10.86 -25.54
C GLU A 179 -20.90 -11.41 -26.10
N GLU A 180 -19.87 -10.56 -26.22
CA GLU A 180 -18.57 -10.97 -26.75
C GLU A 180 -17.77 -11.81 -25.74
N VAL A 181 -17.71 -11.40 -24.47
CA VAL A 181 -16.98 -12.10 -23.41
C VAL A 181 -17.55 -13.50 -23.17
N THR A 182 -18.87 -13.65 -23.18
CA THR A 182 -19.53 -14.94 -22.93
C THR A 182 -19.33 -15.96 -24.06
N LYS A 183 -18.77 -15.56 -25.21
CA LYS A 183 -18.32 -16.48 -26.27
C LYS A 183 -17.07 -17.28 -25.84
N PHE A 184 -16.26 -16.77 -24.91
CA PHE A 184 -15.09 -17.48 -24.40
C PHE A 184 -15.46 -18.52 -23.34
N LYS A 185 -15.56 -19.79 -23.76
CA LYS A 185 -15.94 -20.90 -22.86
C LYS A 185 -14.82 -21.42 -21.97
N ASN A 186 -13.58 -21.07 -22.28
CA ASN A 186 -12.38 -21.51 -21.56
C ASN A 186 -11.73 -20.40 -20.71
N LEU A 187 -12.32 -19.21 -20.69
CA LEU A 187 -11.75 -18.07 -19.97
C LEU A 187 -11.73 -18.34 -18.46
N LYS A 188 -10.55 -18.15 -17.87
CA LYS A 188 -10.25 -18.29 -16.44
C LYS A 188 -10.03 -16.95 -15.76
N ALA A 189 -9.55 -15.93 -16.48
CA ALA A 189 -9.41 -14.58 -15.96
C ALA A 189 -9.88 -13.50 -16.93
N LEU A 190 -10.56 -12.50 -16.37
CA LEU A 190 -11.00 -11.31 -17.08
C LEU A 190 -10.74 -10.06 -16.23
N TRP A 191 -10.07 -9.07 -16.82
CA TRP A 191 -9.87 -7.75 -16.20
C TRP A 191 -10.48 -6.66 -17.08
N LEU A 192 -11.44 -5.93 -16.50
CA LEU A 192 -12.15 -4.80 -17.09
C LEU A 192 -11.92 -3.49 -16.32
N ASN A 193 -11.06 -3.52 -15.30
CA ASN A 193 -10.78 -2.38 -14.43
C ASN A 193 -10.54 -1.09 -15.24
N ASN A 194 -10.94 0.06 -14.70
CA ASN A 194 -10.76 1.37 -15.33
C ASN A 194 -11.44 1.50 -16.70
N ASN A 195 -12.59 0.84 -16.92
CA ASN A 195 -13.46 1.09 -18.06
C ASN A 195 -14.76 1.77 -17.63
N PRO A 196 -15.31 2.72 -18.42
CA PRO A 196 -16.59 3.38 -18.12
C PRO A 196 -17.77 2.42 -17.90
N VAL A 197 -17.73 1.23 -18.50
CA VAL A 197 -18.74 0.19 -18.35
C VAL A 197 -18.98 -0.22 -16.89
N LEU A 198 -17.95 -0.16 -16.04
CA LEU A 198 -18.02 -0.52 -14.62
C LEU A 198 -18.58 0.60 -13.73
N GLU A 199 -18.54 1.86 -14.18
CA GLU A 199 -19.17 2.98 -13.45
C GLU A 199 -20.69 2.99 -13.64
N LYS A 200 -21.14 2.51 -14.80
CA LYS A 200 -22.55 2.47 -15.21
C LYS A 200 -23.20 1.11 -14.93
N SER A 201 -22.46 0.11 -14.45
CA SER A 201 -22.97 -1.25 -14.27
C SER A 201 -23.88 -1.35 -13.07
N ASP A 202 -25.14 -1.70 -13.33
CA ASP A 202 -25.99 -2.34 -12.33
C ASP A 202 -25.38 -3.70 -11.96
N CYS A 203 -25.64 -4.18 -10.74
CA CYS A 203 -25.07 -5.41 -10.18
C CYS A 203 -25.26 -6.69 -11.05
N GLY A 204 -26.11 -6.68 -12.07
CA GLY A 204 -26.38 -7.83 -12.93
C GLY A 204 -25.34 -8.14 -14.02
N MET A 205 -24.44 -7.22 -14.36
CA MET A 205 -23.44 -7.46 -15.41
C MET A 205 -22.47 -8.57 -15.01
N GLU A 206 -21.92 -8.49 -13.80
CA GLU A 206 -20.99 -9.48 -13.25
C GLU A 206 -21.65 -10.87 -13.21
N ASP A 207 -22.86 -10.97 -12.68
CA ASP A 207 -23.63 -12.22 -12.63
C ASP A 207 -23.82 -12.85 -14.02
N THR A 208 -24.10 -12.02 -15.03
CA THR A 208 -24.30 -12.51 -16.40
C THR A 208 -23.00 -13.03 -17.01
N ILE A 209 -21.86 -12.38 -16.74
CA ILE A 209 -20.54 -12.84 -17.16
C ILE A 209 -20.20 -14.16 -16.47
N LEU A 210 -20.39 -14.25 -15.16
CA LEU A 210 -20.13 -15.47 -14.39
C LEU A 210 -20.98 -16.66 -14.86
N GLN A 211 -22.25 -16.42 -15.21
CA GLN A 211 -23.12 -17.46 -15.81
C GLN A 211 -22.67 -17.87 -17.22
N GLY A 212 -22.20 -16.93 -18.04
CA GLY A 212 -21.78 -17.20 -19.42
C GLY A 212 -20.38 -17.81 -19.55
N CYS A 213 -19.51 -17.56 -18.57
CA CYS A 213 -18.13 -18.05 -18.48
C CYS A 213 -17.94 -18.94 -17.23
N PRO A 214 -18.40 -20.21 -17.26
CA PRO A 214 -18.44 -21.07 -16.08
C PRO A 214 -17.06 -21.49 -15.53
N LYS A 215 -15.98 -21.27 -16.30
CA LYS A 215 -14.60 -21.56 -15.88
C LYS A 215 -13.86 -20.31 -15.37
N LEU A 216 -14.55 -19.18 -15.27
CA LEU A 216 -13.93 -17.94 -14.81
C LEU A 216 -13.61 -18.06 -13.32
N GLU A 217 -12.33 -17.96 -12.99
CA GLU A 217 -11.79 -18.04 -11.63
C GLU A 217 -11.43 -16.66 -11.08
N ILE A 218 -11.05 -15.71 -11.95
CA ILE A 218 -10.71 -14.32 -11.60
C ILE A 218 -11.55 -13.34 -12.44
N TYR A 219 -12.20 -12.39 -11.77
CA TYR A 219 -12.88 -11.26 -12.39
C TYR A 219 -12.45 -9.97 -11.70
N ASN A 220 -11.89 -9.01 -12.45
CA ASN A 220 -11.46 -7.72 -11.91
C ASN A 220 -10.56 -7.84 -10.67
N SER A 221 -9.58 -8.75 -10.73
CA SER A 221 -8.66 -9.09 -9.65
C SER A 221 -9.28 -9.76 -8.40
N ARG A 222 -10.60 -9.99 -8.38
CA ARG A 222 -11.31 -10.75 -7.35
C ARG A 222 -11.50 -12.21 -7.78
N PHE A 223 -11.58 -13.10 -6.80
CA PHE A 223 -11.89 -14.50 -7.01
C PHE A 223 -13.39 -14.67 -7.16
N THR A 224 -13.78 -15.48 -8.14
CA THR A 224 -15.18 -15.91 -8.29
C THR A 224 -15.47 -17.06 -7.35
N HIS A 225 -16.74 -17.42 -7.16
CA HIS A 225 -17.12 -18.63 -6.41
C HIS A 225 -16.55 -19.95 -7.01
N ASN A 226 -16.06 -19.91 -8.26
CA ASN A 226 -15.48 -21.05 -8.95
C ASN A 226 -13.95 -21.04 -8.96
N PHE A 227 -13.29 -20.16 -8.19
CA PHE A 227 -11.84 -20.08 -8.18
C PHE A 227 -11.21 -21.44 -7.85
N GLY A 228 -10.11 -21.76 -8.53
CA GLY A 228 -9.47 -23.06 -8.46
C GLY A 228 -7.96 -22.95 -8.51
N VAL A 229 -7.32 -24.04 -8.96
CA VAL A 229 -5.86 -24.18 -9.01
C VAL A 229 -5.22 -23.08 -9.87
N TRP A 230 -5.92 -22.57 -10.88
CA TRP A 230 -5.36 -21.56 -11.76
C TRP A 230 -5.31 -20.18 -11.10
N ALA A 231 -6.37 -19.76 -10.40
CA ALA A 231 -6.36 -18.51 -9.66
C ALA A 231 -5.35 -18.53 -8.50
N LEU A 232 -5.24 -19.65 -7.80
CA LEU A 232 -4.21 -19.84 -6.77
C LEU A 232 -2.80 -19.81 -7.37
N GLY A 233 -2.59 -20.50 -8.50
CA GLY A 233 -1.31 -20.48 -9.21
C GLY A 233 -0.95 -19.11 -9.78
N PHE A 234 -1.93 -18.31 -10.18
CA PHE A 234 -1.70 -16.91 -10.57
C PHE A 234 -1.20 -16.07 -9.39
N CYS A 235 -1.76 -16.26 -8.20
CA CYS A 235 -1.30 -15.52 -7.00
C CYS A 235 0.03 -16.04 -6.42
N ALA A 236 0.48 -17.22 -6.86
CA ALA A 236 1.74 -17.83 -6.46
C ALA A 236 2.81 -17.73 -7.56
N ASP A 237 2.59 -16.89 -8.58
CA ASP A 237 3.48 -16.71 -9.74
C ASP A 237 3.80 -18.01 -10.52
N VAL A 238 2.94 -19.04 -10.41
CA VAL A 238 3.03 -20.29 -11.17
C VAL A 238 2.44 -20.11 -12.58
N TYR A 239 1.34 -19.36 -12.66
CA TYR A 239 0.68 -19.02 -13.91
C TYR A 239 0.80 -17.53 -14.21
N GLY A 240 1.18 -17.22 -15.43
CA GLY A 240 1.32 -15.84 -15.92
C GLY A 240 1.36 -15.80 -17.44
N LYS A 241 1.67 -14.64 -18.00
CA LYS A 241 1.75 -14.43 -19.45
C LYS A 241 2.66 -15.44 -20.16
N ASP A 242 3.80 -15.75 -19.56
CA ASP A 242 4.80 -16.67 -20.14
C ASP A 242 4.44 -18.15 -19.94
N ASN A 243 3.55 -18.44 -18.99
CA ASN A 243 3.06 -19.78 -18.69
C ASN A 243 1.56 -19.75 -18.31
N PRO A 244 0.66 -19.55 -19.28
CA PRO A 244 -0.79 -19.41 -19.02
C PRO A 244 -1.50 -20.73 -18.64
N ALA A 245 -0.72 -21.79 -18.37
CA ALA A 245 -1.03 -23.22 -18.28
C ALA A 245 -0.75 -23.99 -19.59
N SER A 246 0.33 -24.78 -19.58
CA SER A 246 0.67 -25.71 -20.67
C SER A 246 -0.16 -26.99 -20.58
N SER A 247 -0.53 -27.54 -21.74
CA SER A 247 -1.26 -28.82 -21.90
C SER A 247 -0.48 -30.06 -21.43
N HIS A 248 0.73 -29.87 -20.88
CA HIS A 248 1.68 -30.95 -20.55
C HIS A 248 2.14 -30.99 -19.09
N GLN A 249 1.48 -30.29 -18.16
CA GLN A 249 1.78 -30.45 -16.74
C GLN A 249 1.13 -31.72 -16.17
N GLY A 250 1.89 -32.81 -16.20
CA GLY A 250 1.72 -33.91 -15.27
C GLY A 250 2.04 -33.44 -13.85
N ASN A 251 1.17 -33.85 -12.91
CA ASN A 251 1.24 -33.72 -11.45
C ASN A 251 1.22 -32.27 -10.88
N VAL A 252 0.05 -31.93 -10.29
CA VAL A 252 -0.17 -30.97 -9.18
C VAL A 252 0.73 -29.71 -9.22
N PRO A 253 0.35 -28.69 -10.01
CA PRO A 253 1.20 -27.54 -10.35
C PRO A 253 1.58 -26.65 -9.16
N LEU A 254 0.85 -26.74 -8.05
CA LEU A 254 1.08 -25.92 -6.86
C LEU A 254 2.01 -26.57 -5.82
N GLN A 255 2.59 -27.76 -6.10
CA GLN A 255 3.42 -28.47 -5.13
C GLN A 255 4.67 -27.70 -4.68
N SER A 256 5.23 -26.86 -5.54
CA SER A 256 6.41 -26.04 -5.23
C SER A 256 6.07 -24.73 -4.53
N VAL A 257 4.79 -24.38 -4.36
CA VAL A 257 4.37 -23.12 -3.77
C VAL A 257 4.66 -23.13 -2.27
N THR A 258 5.44 -22.14 -1.83
CA THR A 258 5.78 -21.92 -0.43
C THR A 258 5.14 -20.65 0.13
N SER A 259 4.85 -19.67 -0.73
CA SER A 259 4.25 -18.39 -0.38
C SER A 259 3.02 -18.16 -1.23
N LEU A 260 1.92 -17.75 -0.59
CA LEU A 260 0.67 -17.44 -1.28
C LEU A 260 0.00 -16.20 -0.69
N ASP A 261 -0.13 -15.16 -1.51
CA ASP A 261 -0.85 -13.95 -1.15
C ASP A 261 -2.24 -13.91 -1.78
N LEU A 262 -3.27 -14.14 -0.96
CA LEU A 262 -4.68 -14.06 -1.31
C LEU A 262 -5.34 -12.79 -0.77
N SER A 263 -4.57 -11.76 -0.44
CA SER A 263 -5.14 -10.56 0.15
C SER A 263 -6.04 -9.80 -0.83
N ASN A 264 -7.13 -9.22 -0.30
CA ASN A 264 -8.09 -8.39 -1.03
C ASN A 264 -8.69 -9.05 -2.28
N ARG A 265 -8.84 -10.38 -2.27
CA ARG A 265 -9.37 -11.15 -3.41
C ARG A 265 -10.89 -11.32 -3.37
N GLY A 266 -11.58 -10.78 -2.36
CA GLY A 266 -13.04 -10.91 -2.24
C GLY A 266 -13.50 -12.36 -1.98
N ILE A 267 -12.69 -13.14 -1.25
CA ILE A 267 -12.98 -14.53 -0.95
C ILE A 267 -14.04 -14.61 0.16
N HIS A 268 -15.16 -15.28 -0.13
CA HIS A 268 -16.23 -15.59 0.83
C HIS A 268 -16.12 -17.02 1.39
N ASN A 269 -15.50 -17.92 0.63
CA ASN A 269 -15.30 -19.32 0.99
C ASN A 269 -13.88 -19.77 0.57
N LEU A 270 -12.99 -19.91 1.55
CA LEU A 270 -11.64 -20.39 1.34
C LEU A 270 -11.57 -21.92 1.22
N ILE A 271 -12.48 -22.64 1.90
CA ILE A 271 -12.50 -24.11 1.88
C ILE A 271 -13.10 -24.60 0.57
N ASN A 272 -12.22 -24.84 -0.40
CA ASN A 272 -12.58 -25.43 -1.68
C ASN A 272 -11.65 -26.60 -2.05
N LYS A 273 -11.91 -27.25 -3.18
CA LYS A 273 -11.11 -28.40 -3.63
C LYS A 273 -9.66 -28.04 -3.99
N ALA A 274 -9.41 -26.80 -4.40
CA ALA A 274 -8.10 -26.35 -4.89
C ALA A 274 -7.19 -25.86 -3.77
N PHE A 275 -7.72 -25.16 -2.77
CA PHE A 275 -7.00 -24.72 -1.59
C PHE A 275 -6.95 -25.87 -0.59
N SER A 276 -5.97 -26.76 -0.77
CA SER A 276 -5.79 -27.91 0.11
C SER A 276 -4.31 -28.22 0.36
N PRO A 277 -3.99 -28.85 1.51
CA PRO A 277 -2.62 -29.32 1.78
C PRO A 277 -2.12 -30.37 0.79
N PHE A 278 -3.01 -31.01 0.03
CA PHE A 278 -2.64 -31.95 -1.02
C PHE A 278 -2.09 -31.24 -2.26
N GLU A 279 -2.71 -30.11 -2.65
CA GLU A 279 -2.28 -29.30 -3.79
C GLU A 279 -1.03 -28.47 -3.44
N MET A 280 -0.95 -27.97 -2.20
CA MET A 280 0.14 -27.11 -1.71
C MET A 280 0.75 -27.62 -0.39
N PRO A 281 1.44 -28.79 -0.40
CA PRO A 281 1.99 -29.40 0.80
C PRO A 281 3.11 -28.58 1.46
N ASN A 282 3.79 -27.72 0.70
CA ASN A 282 4.95 -26.96 1.15
C ASN A 282 4.64 -25.51 1.55
N LEU A 283 3.35 -25.13 1.61
CA LEU A 283 2.93 -23.77 1.90
C LEU A 283 3.40 -23.37 3.31
N SER A 284 4.26 -22.35 3.39
CA SER A 284 4.83 -21.84 4.64
C SER A 284 4.37 -20.43 4.99
N TYR A 285 4.01 -19.62 3.99
CA TYR A 285 3.45 -18.29 4.16
C TYR A 285 2.08 -18.18 3.48
N LEU A 286 1.10 -17.65 4.22
CA LEU A 286 -0.24 -17.39 3.71
C LEU A 286 -0.72 -16.01 4.14
N ASN A 287 -1.20 -15.22 3.18
CA ASN A 287 -1.90 -13.96 3.45
C ASN A 287 -3.36 -14.05 2.99
N ILE A 288 -4.30 -13.85 3.91
CA ILE A 288 -5.75 -13.88 3.65
C ILE A 288 -6.46 -12.56 4.04
N ARG A 289 -5.70 -11.49 4.28
CA ARG A 289 -6.26 -10.17 4.68
C ARG A 289 -7.20 -9.57 3.64
N GLY A 290 -8.15 -8.74 4.07
CA GLY A 290 -9.09 -8.05 3.18
C GLY A 290 -10.12 -8.98 2.53
N ASN A 291 -10.33 -10.18 3.09
CA ASN A 291 -11.37 -11.10 2.66
C ASN A 291 -12.38 -11.31 3.81
N LEU A 292 -13.66 -11.45 3.46
CA LEU A 292 -14.72 -11.63 4.45
C LEU A 292 -14.76 -13.06 5.01
N ILE A 293 -14.57 -14.06 4.13
CA ILE A 293 -14.54 -15.52 4.44
C ILE A 293 -15.67 -15.96 5.38
N GLU A 294 -16.85 -15.38 5.21
CA GLU A 294 -18.00 -15.55 6.09
C GLU A 294 -18.77 -16.86 5.88
N GLU A 295 -18.55 -17.55 4.76
CA GLU A 295 -19.19 -18.85 4.49
C GLU A 295 -18.49 -20.01 5.21
N ASN A 296 -17.27 -19.81 5.69
CA ASN A 296 -16.57 -20.82 6.48
C ASN A 296 -16.74 -20.55 7.98
N SER A 297 -17.02 -21.61 8.75
CA SER A 297 -16.98 -21.47 10.19
C SER A 297 -15.53 -21.32 10.66
N VAL A 298 -15.33 -20.55 11.74
CA VAL A 298 -14.00 -20.38 12.37
C VAL A 298 -13.36 -21.73 12.70
N SER A 299 -14.15 -22.71 13.16
CA SER A 299 -13.67 -24.06 13.47
C SER A 299 -13.18 -24.80 12.22
N ASP A 300 -13.89 -24.68 11.10
CA ASP A 300 -13.51 -25.33 9.85
C ASP A 300 -12.23 -24.70 9.27
N LEU A 301 -12.11 -23.37 9.35
CA LEU A 301 -10.90 -22.65 8.93
C LEU A 301 -9.69 -23.08 9.75
N PHE A 302 -9.81 -23.15 11.09
CA PHE A 302 -8.73 -23.69 11.92
C PHE A 302 -8.41 -25.14 11.58
N GLY A 303 -9.42 -25.97 11.32
CA GLY A 303 -9.23 -27.36 10.89
C GLY A 303 -8.42 -27.48 9.59
N LEU A 304 -8.74 -26.63 8.61
CA LEU A 304 -8.02 -26.54 7.34
C LEU A 304 -6.58 -26.03 7.53
N LEU A 305 -6.39 -24.92 8.24
CA LEU A 305 -5.08 -24.32 8.45
C LEU A 305 -4.14 -25.24 9.25
N LYS A 306 -4.66 -25.98 10.24
CA LYS A 306 -3.91 -27.02 10.96
C LYS A 306 -3.39 -28.14 10.06
N ALA A 307 -4.07 -28.39 8.94
CA ALA A 307 -3.67 -29.44 8.02
C ALA A 307 -2.49 -29.01 7.11
N PHE A 308 -2.14 -27.73 7.06
CA PHE A 308 -0.93 -27.23 6.41
C PHE A 308 0.27 -27.29 7.37
N TYR A 309 0.92 -28.46 7.43
CA TYR A 309 2.01 -28.72 8.38
C TYR A 309 3.24 -27.81 8.23
N CYS A 310 3.46 -27.24 7.04
CA CYS A 310 4.57 -26.33 6.77
C CYS A 310 4.23 -24.86 7.07
N LEU A 311 2.98 -24.53 7.41
CA LEU A 311 2.54 -23.15 7.61
C LEU A 311 3.20 -22.55 8.85
N GLN A 312 4.05 -21.56 8.62
CA GLN A 312 4.87 -20.88 9.63
C GLN A 312 4.52 -19.40 9.79
N SER A 313 3.98 -18.77 8.75
CA SER A 313 3.62 -17.34 8.76
C SER A 313 2.22 -17.16 8.22
N LEU A 314 1.40 -16.43 8.97
CA LEU A 314 0.02 -16.13 8.61
C LEU A 314 -0.25 -14.62 8.70
N GLU A 315 -0.85 -14.07 7.66
CA GLU A 315 -1.41 -12.72 7.69
C GLU A 315 -2.94 -12.79 7.58
N VAL A 316 -3.62 -12.20 8.57
CA VAL A 316 -5.08 -12.23 8.71
C VAL A 316 -5.57 -10.97 9.41
N ASP A 317 -6.81 -10.57 9.13
CA ASP A 317 -7.45 -9.46 9.84
C ASP A 317 -7.87 -9.89 11.25
N ILE A 318 -7.67 -9.00 12.23
CA ILE A 318 -8.04 -9.21 13.63
C ILE A 318 -8.69 -7.90 14.14
N PRO A 319 -10.00 -7.87 14.41
CA PRO A 319 -10.96 -8.97 14.24
C PRO A 319 -11.20 -9.32 12.77
N GLY A 320 -11.45 -10.60 12.50
CA GLY A 320 -11.65 -11.09 11.14
C GLY A 320 -12.07 -12.56 11.08
N PRO A 321 -11.75 -13.28 9.98
CA PRO A 321 -12.29 -14.61 9.72
C PRO A 321 -11.84 -15.70 10.70
N LEU A 322 -10.77 -15.44 11.46
CA LEU A 322 -10.27 -16.35 12.51
C LEU A 322 -10.61 -15.91 13.93
N GLY A 323 -11.45 -14.90 14.10
CA GLY A 323 -11.85 -14.36 15.40
C GLY A 323 -11.27 -12.98 15.70
N ASP A 324 -11.32 -12.58 16.98
CA ASP A 324 -10.97 -11.25 17.48
C ASP A 324 -9.67 -11.21 18.31
N SER A 325 -9.04 -12.37 18.56
CA SER A 325 -7.87 -12.48 19.43
C SER A 325 -6.68 -13.13 18.73
N ALA A 326 -5.57 -12.39 18.64
CA ALA A 326 -4.30 -12.92 18.14
C ALA A 326 -3.76 -14.09 18.98
N VAL A 327 -4.01 -14.06 20.30
CA VAL A 327 -3.60 -15.13 21.22
C VAL A 327 -4.35 -16.42 20.93
N GLU A 328 -5.68 -16.36 20.76
CA GLU A 328 -6.51 -17.54 20.47
C GLU A 328 -6.15 -18.18 19.11
N ILE A 329 -5.78 -17.35 18.13
CA ILE A 329 -5.29 -17.81 16.83
C ILE A 329 -3.98 -18.59 17.01
N LEU A 330 -3.03 -18.07 17.77
CA LEU A 330 -1.74 -18.73 18.02
C LEU A 330 -1.87 -19.99 18.87
N GLU A 331 -2.74 -19.99 19.88
CA GLU A 331 -3.05 -21.19 20.66
C GLU A 331 -3.69 -22.29 19.80
N SER A 332 -4.52 -21.89 18.84
CA SER A 332 -5.14 -22.80 17.88
C SER A 332 -4.17 -23.27 16.80
N LEU A 333 -3.16 -22.48 16.44
CA LEU A 333 -2.19 -22.78 15.38
C LEU A 333 -0.74 -22.74 15.93
N PRO A 334 -0.33 -23.74 16.72
CA PRO A 334 0.97 -23.72 17.40
C PRO A 334 2.17 -23.88 16.47
N THR A 335 1.95 -24.20 15.19
CA THR A 335 3.02 -24.29 14.17
C THR A 335 3.46 -22.92 13.65
N LEU A 336 2.68 -21.86 13.92
CA LEU A 336 3.00 -20.51 13.47
C LEU A 336 4.18 -19.93 14.25
N SER A 337 5.18 -19.47 13.50
CA SER A 337 6.30 -18.69 14.00
C SER A 337 6.01 -17.18 14.02
N SER A 338 5.19 -16.71 13.09
CA SER A 338 4.85 -15.30 12.91
C SER A 338 3.37 -15.14 12.56
N LEU A 339 2.73 -14.15 13.17
CA LEU A 339 1.36 -13.74 12.87
C LEU A 339 1.37 -12.23 12.57
N ASN A 340 0.86 -11.84 11.41
CA ASN A 340 0.79 -10.43 10.99
C ASN A 340 2.16 -9.71 11.00
N GLY A 341 3.24 -10.45 10.72
CA GLY A 341 4.61 -9.93 10.71
C GLY A 341 5.25 -9.77 12.09
N VAL A 342 4.61 -10.29 13.16
CA VAL A 342 5.13 -10.26 14.54
C VAL A 342 5.38 -11.68 15.03
N ASP A 343 6.52 -11.89 15.69
CA ASP A 343 6.87 -13.20 16.26
C ASP A 343 5.81 -13.71 17.24
N ALA A 344 5.42 -14.98 17.09
CA ALA A 344 4.40 -15.62 17.92
C ALA A 344 4.76 -15.59 19.42
N SER A 345 6.03 -15.80 19.77
CA SER A 345 6.49 -15.73 21.17
C SER A 345 6.30 -14.35 21.78
N LYS A 346 6.58 -13.27 21.03
CA LYS A 346 6.39 -11.89 21.50
C LYS A 346 4.92 -11.57 21.76
N ILE A 347 4.01 -12.09 20.90
CA ILE A 347 2.57 -11.90 21.08
C ILE A 347 2.12 -12.61 22.37
N LEU A 348 2.49 -13.88 22.54
CA LEU A 348 2.11 -14.69 23.71
C LEU A 348 2.69 -14.15 25.02
N GLU A 349 3.92 -13.65 25.03
CA GLU A 349 4.55 -13.02 26.20
C GLU A 349 3.90 -11.69 26.60
N SER A 350 3.30 -10.99 25.63
CA SER A 350 2.77 -9.65 25.86
C SER A 350 1.33 -9.62 26.38
N GLU A 351 0.60 -10.74 26.36
CA GLU A 351 -0.85 -10.87 26.71
C GLU A 351 -1.76 -9.75 26.14
N LYS A 352 -1.32 -9.07 25.07
CA LYS A 352 -2.07 -7.95 24.49
C LYS A 352 -3.05 -8.48 23.46
N HIS A 353 -4.34 -8.33 23.77
CA HIS A 353 -5.49 -8.66 22.90
C HIS A 353 -5.61 -7.81 21.61
N ILE A 354 -4.66 -6.93 21.33
CA ILE A 354 -4.73 -6.02 20.20
C ILE A 354 -3.34 -5.96 19.59
N VAL A 355 -3.11 -6.78 18.57
CA VAL A 355 -2.14 -6.44 17.53
C VAL A 355 -2.88 -5.56 16.55
N ASP A 356 -3.24 -4.35 17.01
CA ASP A 356 -3.35 -3.22 16.10
C ASP A 356 -1.93 -3.11 15.57
N SER A 357 -1.74 -3.72 14.41
CA SER A 357 -0.46 -3.76 13.74
C SER A 357 -0.13 -2.28 13.61
N MET A 358 0.86 -1.81 14.35
CA MET A 358 1.54 -0.58 13.96
C MET A 358 1.81 -0.79 12.48
N LEU A 359 1.06 -0.08 11.63
CA LEU A 359 1.14 -0.19 10.18
C LEU A 359 2.63 -0.20 9.87
N GLN A 360 3.16 -1.37 9.48
CA GLN A 360 4.54 -1.39 9.05
C GLN A 360 4.59 -0.39 7.90
N LEU A 361 5.50 0.59 8.00
CA LEU A 361 5.70 1.52 6.91
C LEU A 361 6.11 0.67 5.71
N ARG A 362 5.16 0.42 4.81
CA ARG A 362 5.51 -0.10 3.50
C ARG A 362 6.31 1.00 2.84
N LEU A 363 7.61 0.78 2.72
CA LEU A 363 8.44 1.61 1.85
C LEU A 363 7.83 1.47 0.44
N PRO A 364 7.52 2.58 -0.24
CA PRO A 364 6.98 2.48 -1.59
C PRO A 364 7.98 1.71 -2.47
N GLU A 365 7.50 0.65 -3.11
CA GLU A 365 8.26 -0.03 -4.16
C GLU A 365 8.16 0.84 -5.41
N TRP A 366 9.31 1.18 -5.98
CA TRP A 366 9.37 2.02 -7.17
C TRP A 366 9.75 1.16 -8.36
N THR A 367 9.00 1.27 -9.43
CA THR A 367 9.44 0.77 -10.74
C THR A 367 10.16 1.88 -11.48
N ALA A 368 11.15 1.54 -12.30
CA ALA A 368 11.89 2.52 -13.11
C ALA A 368 10.97 3.23 -14.14
N GLU A 369 9.80 2.66 -14.41
CA GLU A 369 8.79 3.14 -15.36
C GLU A 369 7.97 4.33 -14.81
N GLU A 370 7.94 4.54 -13.49
CA GLU A 370 7.20 5.65 -12.88
C GLU A 370 7.95 7.00 -13.03
N PRO A 371 7.24 8.10 -13.36
CA PRO A 371 7.84 9.43 -13.43
C PRO A 371 8.50 9.81 -12.10
N LEU A 372 9.69 10.42 -12.17
CA LEU A 372 10.46 10.77 -10.97
C LEU A 372 9.67 11.68 -10.00
N ALA A 373 8.81 12.56 -10.53
CA ALA A 373 7.95 13.41 -9.71
C ALA A 373 6.93 12.60 -8.88
N ASP A 374 6.37 11.54 -9.45
CA ASP A 374 5.42 10.66 -8.78
C ASP A 374 6.12 9.81 -7.70
N ARG A 375 7.29 9.25 -8.03
CA ARG A 375 8.13 8.52 -7.06
C ARG A 375 8.52 9.41 -5.87
N VAL A 376 8.90 10.66 -6.12
CA VAL A 376 9.22 11.65 -5.08
C VAL A 376 8.00 11.99 -4.22
N LEU A 377 6.83 12.25 -4.82
CA LEU A 377 5.62 12.56 -4.05
C LEU A 377 5.18 11.38 -3.19
N ASN A 378 5.21 10.16 -3.74
CA ASN A 378 4.86 8.94 -3.02
C ASN A 378 5.81 8.71 -1.84
N ALA A 379 7.12 8.89 -2.04
CA ALA A 379 8.11 8.83 -0.97
C ALA A 379 7.90 9.92 0.10
N MET A 380 7.50 11.14 -0.29
CA MET A 380 7.16 12.20 0.66
C MET A 380 5.90 11.89 1.47
N TRP A 381 4.91 11.23 0.85
CA TRP A 381 3.66 10.85 1.51
C TRP A 381 3.89 9.89 2.67
N LEU A 382 4.87 8.99 2.54
CA LEU A 382 5.31 8.10 3.62
C LEU A 382 5.64 8.85 4.91
N TYR A 383 6.39 9.95 4.81
CA TYR A 383 6.76 10.79 5.95
C TYR A 383 5.56 11.55 6.50
N LEU A 384 4.71 12.11 5.62
CA LEU A 384 3.48 12.79 6.02
C LEU A 384 2.56 11.90 6.86
N MET A 385 2.47 10.61 6.52
CA MET A 385 1.70 9.61 7.26
C MET A 385 2.35 9.18 8.58
N THR A 386 3.68 9.16 8.68
CA THR A 386 4.40 8.80 9.92
C THR A 386 4.36 9.88 10.99
N TYR A 387 4.21 11.15 10.61
CA TYR A 387 4.04 12.25 11.56
C TYR A 387 2.57 12.44 12.02
N ARG A 388 1.64 11.55 11.65
CA ARG A 388 0.21 11.60 12.03
C ARG A 388 -0.05 11.11 13.46
N LEU A 389 0.18 11.99 14.42
CA LEU A 389 -0.64 12.10 15.63
C LEU A 389 -1.38 13.45 15.66
N ALA A 390 -1.79 13.93 14.49
CA ALA A 390 -2.56 15.15 14.34
C ALA A 390 -3.84 14.83 13.57
N ASP A 391 -4.95 15.16 14.20
CA ASP A 391 -6.34 15.13 13.73
C ASP A 391 -6.55 15.74 12.32
N GLU A 392 -7.55 15.20 11.60
CA GLU A 392 -7.92 15.56 10.21
C GLU A 392 -8.28 17.05 10.04
N GLU A 393 -8.73 17.72 11.10
CA GLU A 393 -9.19 19.13 11.04
C GLU A 393 -8.07 20.17 10.79
N LYS A 394 -6.78 19.79 10.80
CA LYS A 394 -5.66 20.73 10.66
C LYS A 394 -4.97 20.74 9.29
N LEU A 395 -5.48 20.00 8.31
CA LEU A 395 -4.84 19.87 7.00
C LEU A 395 -5.08 21.07 6.06
N ASP A 396 -6.11 21.89 6.31
CA ASP A 396 -6.62 22.79 5.25
C ASP A 396 -6.10 24.23 5.21
N GLU A 397 -5.31 24.73 6.17
CA GLU A 397 -4.96 26.17 6.11
C GLU A 397 -3.51 26.58 6.41
N ASN A 398 -2.56 25.68 6.67
CA ASN A 398 -1.17 26.09 6.89
C ASN A 398 -0.14 25.27 6.08
N PRO A 399 0.93 25.90 5.56
CA PRO A 399 2.06 25.17 4.98
C PRO A 399 2.56 24.14 6.01
N VAL A 400 2.91 22.95 5.55
CA VAL A 400 3.27 21.79 6.39
C VAL A 400 4.42 22.16 7.34
N CYS A 401 4.07 22.57 8.56
CA CYS A 401 4.98 22.88 9.66
C CYS A 401 4.66 21.95 10.82
N LYS A 402 5.52 20.97 11.14
CA LYS A 402 5.34 20.15 12.35
C LYS A 402 6.65 19.91 13.09
N CYS A 403 6.62 20.27 14.38
CA CYS A 403 7.65 20.06 15.39
C CYS A 403 7.78 18.58 15.78
N TYR A 404 9.00 18.16 16.08
CA TYR A 404 9.30 16.87 16.72
C TYR A 404 8.84 16.87 18.19
N ARG A 405 8.02 15.89 18.60
CA ARG A 405 7.93 15.43 19.99
C ARG A 405 8.58 14.04 20.09
N PRO A 406 9.69 13.86 20.82
CA PRO A 406 10.13 12.53 21.18
C PRO A 406 9.13 11.91 22.17
N PHE A 407 8.65 10.72 21.85
CA PHE A 407 7.78 9.91 22.70
C PHE A 407 8.52 9.58 24.01
N CYS A 408 7.90 9.91 25.15
CA CYS A 408 8.35 9.45 26.46
C CYS A 408 7.13 8.75 27.09
N PRO A 409 7.14 7.41 27.26
CA PRO A 409 6.00 6.69 27.82
C PRO A 409 5.76 7.18 29.25
N ARG A 410 4.53 7.61 29.55
CA ARG A 410 4.13 7.86 30.94
C ARG A 410 3.93 6.51 31.63
N PRO A 411 4.45 6.31 32.86
CA PRO A 411 4.02 5.19 33.67
C PRO A 411 2.55 5.39 34.04
N ILE A 412 1.73 4.40 33.72
CA ILE A 412 0.34 4.31 34.19
C ILE A 412 0.43 3.94 35.67
N GLY A 413 0.21 4.93 36.54
CA GLY A 413 -0.03 4.68 37.96
C GLY A 413 -1.39 3.98 38.14
N PRO A 414 -1.57 3.22 39.23
CA PRO A 414 -2.83 2.53 39.46
C PRO A 414 -3.89 3.59 39.80
N LEU A 415 -5.03 3.54 39.11
CA LEU A 415 -6.22 4.31 39.48
C LEU A 415 -7.20 3.39 40.24
N PRO A 416 -7.95 3.96 41.21
CA PRO A 416 -8.63 3.27 42.29
C PRO A 416 -9.84 2.42 41.88
#